data_AF-A0A943UXT3-F1
#
_entry.id   AF-A0A943UXT3-F1
#
_cell.length_a   1.000
_cell.length_b   1.000
_cell.length_c   1.000
_cell.angle_alpha   90.00
_cell.angle_beta   90.00
_cell.angle_gamma   90.00
#
_symmetry.space_group_name_H-M   'P 1'
#
loop_
_entity.id
_entity.type
_entity.pdbx_description
1 polymer ?
#
loop_
_entity_poly.entity_id
_entity_poly.type
_entity_poly.pdbx_seq_one_letter_code
_entity_poly.pdbx_strand_id
1 'polypeptide(L)'
;MEKDVVVVSPVLSFLQMAESFPLETLVVAGMELCGRYAVSREGAISSRCPLTSASRLRRFVGQAEGMRGVKKARRALRFVMDDSASPMETSLALLLSMPRSLGGYGLPRPVMNLRIDAVAFDKCMVGHCAESRFFRGDLCWP
;
A
#
# COMPACT_ATOMS: atom_id res chain seq x y z
N MET A 1 25.35 -14.05 6.61
CA MET A 1 25.10 -12.67 6.14
C MET A 1 26.24 -11.82 6.66
N GLU A 2 27.04 -11.25 5.76
CA GLU A 2 28.14 -10.33 6.11
C GLU A 2 27.58 -9.13 6.89
N LYS A 3 28.28 -8.74 7.95
CA LYS A 3 27.78 -7.81 8.98
C LYS A 3 27.87 -6.33 8.61
N ASP A 4 28.24 -5.99 7.37
CA ASP A 4 28.52 -4.61 6.94
C ASP A 4 27.78 -4.17 5.66
N VAL A 5 26.60 -4.75 5.38
CA VAL A 5 25.75 -4.24 4.28
C VAL A 5 24.87 -3.10 4.80
N VAL A 6 25.22 -1.86 4.44
CA VAL A 6 24.37 -0.69 4.70
C VAL A 6 23.36 -0.52 3.57
N VAL A 7 22.09 -0.33 3.93
CA VAL A 7 21.00 -0.08 2.99
C VAL A 7 20.33 1.26 3.28
N VAL A 8 19.89 1.93 2.22
CA VAL A 8 19.15 3.19 2.34
C VAL A 8 17.81 2.95 3.03
N SER A 9 17.41 3.86 3.91
CA SER A 9 16.10 3.75 4.58
C SER A 9 14.96 3.71 3.55
N PRO A 10 13.91 2.89 3.74
CA PRO A 10 12.81 2.74 2.78
C PRO A 10 12.14 4.07 2.40
N VAL A 11 12.13 5.00 3.35
CA VAL A 11 11.52 6.32 3.22
C VAL A 11 12.35 7.24 2.31
N LEU A 12 13.68 7.22 2.45
CA LEU A 12 14.58 7.93 1.54
C LEU A 12 14.60 7.28 0.15
N SER A 13 14.60 5.94 0.10
CA SER A 13 14.54 5.20 -1.17
C SER A 13 13.30 5.58 -1.98
N PHE A 14 12.13 5.73 -1.35
CA PHE A 14 10.92 6.20 -2.02
C PHE A 14 11.08 7.57 -2.68
N LEU A 15 11.75 8.51 -2.00
CA LEU A 15 12.00 9.83 -2.56
C LEU A 15 12.99 9.78 -3.73
N GLN A 16 14.03 8.95 -3.64
CA GLN A 16 14.99 8.74 -4.72
C GLN A 16 14.31 8.10 -5.95
N MET A 17 13.44 7.11 -5.74
CA MET A 17 12.62 6.52 -6.81
C MET A 17 11.74 7.56 -7.51
N ALA A 18 11.30 8.60 -6.82
CA ALA A 18 10.47 9.64 -7.42
C ALA A 18 11.21 10.49 -8.47
N GLU A 19 12.54 10.51 -8.50
CA GLU A 19 13.30 11.17 -9.55
C GLU A 19 13.15 10.40 -10.87
N SER A 20 13.36 9.08 -10.84
CA SER A 20 13.43 8.24 -12.05
C SER A 20 12.09 7.63 -12.48
N PHE A 21 11.16 7.37 -11.55
CA PHE A 21 9.97 6.58 -11.87
C PHE A 21 8.81 7.45 -12.39
N PRO A 22 7.99 6.93 -13.33
CA PRO A 22 6.67 7.46 -13.63
C PRO A 22 5.77 7.50 -12.38
N LEU A 23 4.66 8.25 -12.46
CA LEU A 23 3.79 8.44 -11.29
C LEU A 23 3.16 7.12 -10.83
N GLU A 24 2.58 6.37 -11.76
CA GLU A 24 1.91 5.10 -11.53
C GLU A 24 2.86 4.06 -10.92
N THR A 25 4.07 3.94 -11.47
CA THR A 25 5.11 3.05 -10.93
C THR A 25 5.54 3.47 -9.53
N LEU A 26 5.67 4.78 -9.29
CA LEU A 26 6.00 5.30 -7.95
C LEU A 26 4.88 5.03 -6.94
N VAL A 27 3.62 5.10 -7.35
CA VAL A 27 2.47 4.74 -6.50
C VAL A 27 2.51 3.26 -6.15
N VAL A 28 2.73 2.38 -7.13
CA VAL A 28 2.84 0.93 -6.90
C VAL A 28 4.01 0.61 -5.98
N ALA A 29 5.17 1.25 -6.17
CA ALA A 29 6.32 1.10 -5.27
C ALA A 29 5.98 1.54 -3.83
N GLY A 30 5.24 2.66 -3.68
CA GLY A 30 4.74 3.09 -2.38
C GLY A 30 3.80 2.09 -1.72
N MET A 31 2.87 1.51 -2.50
CA MET A 31 1.97 0.45 -2.04
C MET A 31 2.74 -0.79 -1.60
N GLU A 32 3.77 -1.20 -2.34
CA GLU A 32 4.59 -2.35 -1.98
C GLU A 32 5.39 -2.09 -0.69
N LEU A 33 6.00 -0.90 -0.54
CA LEU A 33 6.73 -0.50 0.68
C LEU A 33 5.84 -0.45 1.93
N CYS A 34 4.59 -0.05 1.77
CA CYS A 34 3.58 0.06 2.83
C CYS A 34 2.71 -1.19 2.98
N GLY A 35 2.85 -2.14 2.07
CA GLY A 35 2.08 -3.38 2.00
C GLY A 35 2.77 -4.55 2.70
N ARG A 36 2.07 -5.68 2.72
CA ARG A 36 2.48 -6.93 3.37
C ARG A 36 2.99 -7.97 2.37
N TYR A 37 3.39 -7.54 1.18
CA TYR A 37 3.97 -8.39 0.16
C TYR A 37 5.26 -7.78 -0.41
N ALA A 38 6.07 -8.64 -1.04
CA ALA A 38 7.19 -8.26 -1.89
C ALA A 38 7.16 -9.08 -3.18
N VAL A 39 7.59 -8.47 -4.27
CA VAL A 39 7.74 -9.14 -5.56
C VAL A 39 9.23 -9.27 -5.87
N SER A 40 9.72 -10.49 -6.09
CA SER A 40 11.10 -10.74 -6.50
C SER A 40 11.31 -10.29 -7.95
N ARG A 41 12.58 -10.18 -8.37
CA ARG A 41 12.91 -9.83 -9.75
C ARG A 41 12.41 -10.88 -10.75
N GLU A 42 12.29 -12.13 -10.31
CA GLU A 42 11.77 -13.27 -11.06
C GLU A 42 10.23 -13.34 -11.03
N GLY A 43 9.57 -12.39 -10.36
CA GLY A 43 8.11 -12.32 -10.23
C GLY A 43 7.55 -13.17 -9.09
N ALA A 44 8.38 -13.75 -8.22
CA ALA A 44 7.90 -14.51 -7.08
C ALA A 44 7.27 -13.58 -6.03
N ILE A 45 6.05 -13.89 -5.60
CA ILE A 45 5.33 -13.11 -4.59
C ILE A 45 5.55 -13.77 -3.23
N SER A 46 5.96 -12.97 -2.25
CA SER A 46 6.15 -13.42 -0.87
C SER A 46 5.44 -12.48 0.11
N SER A 47 4.96 -13.04 1.22
CA SER A 47 4.43 -12.25 2.33
C SER A 47 5.57 -11.65 3.16
N ARG A 48 5.41 -10.41 3.61
CA ARG A 48 6.37 -9.72 4.47
C ARG A 48 5.70 -8.72 5.41
N CYS A 49 6.44 -8.26 6.40
CA CYS A 49 6.03 -7.07 7.15
C CYS A 49 6.23 -5.79 6.30
N PRO A 50 5.36 -4.78 6.44
CA PRO A 50 5.56 -3.48 5.80
C PRO A 50 6.89 -2.86 6.19
N LEU A 51 7.64 -2.34 5.21
CA LEU A 51 8.91 -1.66 5.46
C LEU A 51 8.70 -0.26 6.05
N THR A 52 7.56 0.35 5.74
CA THR A 52 7.16 1.67 6.25
C THR A 52 5.63 1.79 6.26
N SER A 53 5.13 2.98 6.55
CA SER A 53 3.71 3.33 6.42
C SER A 53 3.55 4.56 5.55
N ALA A 54 2.37 4.72 4.95
CA ALA A 54 2.03 5.88 4.13
C ALA A 54 2.11 7.16 4.97
N SER A 55 1.79 7.10 6.27
CA SER A 55 1.97 8.21 7.22
C SER A 55 3.44 8.61 7.41
N ARG A 56 4.36 7.64 7.55
CA ARG A 56 5.81 7.92 7.65
C ARG A 56 6.37 8.49 6.35
N LEU A 57 5.96 7.95 5.19
CA LEU A 57 6.35 8.51 3.89
C LEU A 57 5.88 9.96 3.74
N ARG A 58 4.62 10.26 4.07
CA ARG A 58 4.09 11.64 4.03
C ARG A 58 4.85 12.57 4.95
N ARG A 59 5.16 12.14 6.18
CA ARG A 59 5.93 12.94 7.14
C ARG A 59 7.31 13.30 6.59
N PHE A 60 8.06 12.31 6.10
CA PHE A 60 9.40 12.54 5.58
C PHE A 60 9.41 13.40 4.32
N VAL A 61 8.53 13.12 3.35
CA VAL A 61 8.41 13.93 2.13
C VAL A 61 7.92 15.36 2.43
N GLY A 62 7.20 15.55 3.54
CA GLY A 62 6.87 16.87 4.08
C GLY A 62 8.11 17.65 4.53
N GLN A 63 9.07 16.96 5.16
CA GLN A 63 10.31 17.55 5.68
C GLN A 63 11.42 17.69 4.64
N ALA A 64 11.35 16.94 3.54
CA ALA A 64 12.36 16.88 2.49
C ALA A 64 12.33 18.05 1.50
N GLU A 65 12.02 19.27 1.94
CA GLU A 65 11.90 20.43 1.04
C GLU A 65 13.22 20.71 0.30
N GLY A 66 13.12 21.08 -0.98
CA GLY A 66 14.29 21.32 -1.84
C GLY A 66 14.93 20.07 -2.46
N MET A 67 14.56 18.86 -2.02
CA MET A 67 15.04 17.63 -2.65
C MET A 67 14.38 17.40 -4.02
N ARG A 68 15.11 16.74 -4.93
CA ARG A 68 14.58 16.32 -6.23
C ARG A 68 13.50 15.26 -6.02
N GLY A 69 12.52 15.23 -6.92
CA GLY A 69 11.42 14.25 -6.86
C GLY A 69 10.31 14.56 -5.85
N VAL A 70 10.48 15.51 -4.92
CA VAL A 70 9.51 15.81 -3.84
C VAL A 70 8.10 16.11 -4.36
N LYS A 71 7.97 16.91 -5.42
CA LYS A 71 6.66 17.23 -6.01
C LYS A 71 5.95 15.97 -6.53
N LYS A 72 6.70 15.06 -7.17
CA LYS A 72 6.17 13.78 -7.69
C LYS A 72 5.84 12.82 -6.54
N ALA A 73 6.72 12.73 -5.54
CA ALA A 73 6.49 11.94 -4.33
C ALA A 73 5.22 12.39 -3.59
N ARG A 74 5.04 13.70 -3.37
CA ARG A 74 3.80 14.26 -2.76
C ARG A 74 2.56 13.89 -3.58
N ARG A 75 2.66 13.94 -4.91
CA ARG A 75 1.57 13.54 -5.82
C ARG A 75 1.26 12.05 -5.71
N ALA A 76 2.27 11.18 -5.69
CA ALA A 76 2.10 9.73 -5.55
C ALA A 76 1.52 9.34 -4.19
N LEU A 77 1.95 9.98 -3.11
CA LEU A 77 1.48 9.69 -1.74
C LEU A 77 -0.01 9.99 -1.49
N ARG A 78 -0.66 10.66 -2.44
CA ARG A 78 -2.11 10.75 -2.45
C ARG A 78 -2.75 9.40 -2.76
N PHE A 79 -2.12 8.52 -3.54
CA PHE A 79 -2.71 7.25 -3.95
C PHE A 79 -2.20 6.06 -3.14
N VAL A 80 -1.10 6.23 -2.39
CA VAL A 80 -0.55 5.19 -1.52
C VAL A 80 -1.45 4.94 -0.31
N MET A 81 -1.80 3.67 -0.14
CA MET A 81 -2.57 3.10 0.97
C MET A 81 -1.68 2.08 1.71
N ASP A 82 -1.97 1.86 2.97
CA ASP A 82 -1.27 0.87 3.79
C ASP A 82 -1.90 -0.52 3.61
N ASP A 83 -1.17 -1.57 3.99
CA ASP A 83 -1.71 -2.91 4.25
C ASP A 83 -2.26 -3.72 3.07
N SER A 84 -1.96 -3.37 1.82
CA SER A 84 -2.18 -4.28 0.69
C SER A 84 -1.38 -5.59 0.88
N ALA A 85 -2.02 -6.75 0.75
CA ALA A 85 -1.42 -8.06 0.99
C ALA A 85 -1.00 -8.79 -0.29
N SER A 86 -1.32 -8.24 -1.47
CA SER A 86 -0.89 -8.81 -2.75
C SER A 86 -0.76 -7.74 -3.85
N PRO A 87 0.00 -8.03 -4.93
CA PRO A 87 0.05 -7.15 -6.10
C PRO A 87 -1.32 -6.92 -6.75
N MET A 88 -2.20 -7.93 -6.71
CA MET A 88 -3.54 -7.86 -7.28
C MET A 88 -4.46 -6.94 -6.46
N GLU A 89 -4.39 -7.00 -5.13
CA GLU A 89 -5.08 -6.04 -4.26
C GLU A 89 -4.63 -4.61 -4.49
N THR A 90 -3.32 -4.39 -4.62
CA THR A 90 -2.77 -3.07 -4.96
C THR A 90 -3.35 -2.58 -6.29
N SER A 91 -3.34 -3.44 -7.31
CA SER A 91 -3.83 -3.09 -8.64
C SER A 91 -5.32 -2.76 -8.63
N LEU A 92 -6.12 -3.57 -7.92
CA LEU A 92 -7.56 -3.36 -7.78
C LEU A 92 -7.88 -2.07 -7.00
N ALA A 93 -7.20 -1.83 -5.89
CA ALA A 93 -7.41 -0.64 -5.07
C ALA A 93 -7.08 0.65 -5.84
N LEU A 94 -5.99 0.63 -6.62
CA LEU A 94 -5.61 1.74 -7.47
C LEU A 94 -6.60 1.93 -8.63
N LEU A 95 -7.01 0.85 -9.30
CA LEU A 95 -8.00 0.91 -10.37
C LEU A 95 -9.32 1.52 -9.88
N LEU A 96 -9.81 1.11 -8.70
CA LEU A 96 -11.07 1.60 -8.17
C LEU A 96 -10.98 3.05 -7.67
N SER A 97 -9.90 3.42 -6.99
CA SER A 97 -9.81 4.71 -6.28
C SER A 97 -9.09 5.84 -7.03
N MET A 98 -8.23 5.54 -8.00
CA MET A 98 -7.54 6.59 -8.78
C MET A 98 -8.54 7.34 -9.68
N PRO A 99 -8.28 8.63 -9.98
CA PRO A 99 -9.13 9.40 -10.86
C PRO A 99 -9.14 8.85 -12.29
N ARG A 100 -10.23 9.09 -13.02
CA ARG A 100 -10.38 8.70 -14.44
C ARG A 100 -9.28 9.22 -15.36
N SER A 101 -8.73 10.40 -15.06
CA SER A 101 -7.59 10.96 -15.80
C SER A 101 -6.28 10.17 -15.64
N LEU A 102 -6.22 9.26 -14.67
CA LEU A 102 -5.11 8.33 -14.43
C LEU A 102 -5.55 6.87 -14.64
N GLY A 103 -6.67 6.63 -15.33
CA GLY A 103 -7.16 5.30 -15.66
C GLY A 103 -7.94 4.56 -14.56
N GLY A 104 -8.32 5.23 -13.47
CA GLY A 104 -9.15 4.63 -12.42
C GLY A 104 -10.63 5.03 -12.46
N TYR A 105 -11.45 4.46 -11.58
CA TYR A 105 -12.90 4.73 -11.52
C TYR A 105 -13.27 5.95 -10.67
N GLY A 106 -12.35 6.43 -9.83
CA GLY A 106 -12.54 7.60 -8.97
C GLY A 106 -13.46 7.36 -7.78
N LEU A 107 -13.59 6.10 -7.32
CA LEU A 107 -14.27 5.79 -6.07
C LEU A 107 -13.49 6.35 -4.88
N PRO A 108 -14.12 6.49 -3.69
CA PRO A 108 -13.38 6.81 -2.47
C PRO A 108 -12.26 5.79 -2.21
N ARG A 109 -11.29 6.14 -1.36
CA ARG A 109 -10.20 5.19 -1.06
C ARG A 109 -10.71 4.07 -0.16
N PRO A 110 -10.47 2.80 -0.50
CA PRO A 110 -10.76 1.70 0.39
C PRO A 110 -9.79 1.68 1.58
N VAL A 111 -10.24 1.10 2.68
CA VAL A 111 -9.37 0.57 3.73
C VAL A 111 -8.99 -0.84 3.33
N MET A 112 -7.69 -1.10 3.17
CA MET A 112 -7.18 -2.40 2.76
C MET A 112 -7.14 -3.37 3.94
N ASN A 113 -7.44 -4.64 3.69
CA ASN A 113 -7.23 -5.74 4.64
C ASN A 113 -7.82 -5.50 6.05
N LEU A 114 -8.98 -4.81 6.10
CA LEU A 114 -9.65 -4.43 7.34
C LEU A 114 -10.14 -5.68 8.08
N ARG A 115 -9.82 -5.75 9.38
CA ARG A 115 -10.38 -6.75 10.27
C ARG A 115 -11.81 -6.37 10.63
N ILE A 116 -12.74 -7.27 10.35
CA ILE A 116 -14.17 -7.12 10.65
C ILE A 116 -14.54 -8.20 11.66
N ASP A 117 -14.78 -7.82 12.91
CA ASP A 117 -15.12 -8.79 13.95
C ASP A 117 -16.52 -9.38 13.70
N ALA A 118 -16.65 -10.71 13.80
CA ALA A 118 -17.87 -11.43 13.47
C ALA A 118 -19.05 -11.09 14.41
N VAL A 119 -18.76 -10.50 15.58
CA VAL A 119 -19.76 -9.97 16.52
C VAL A 119 -20.60 -8.82 15.94
N ALA A 120 -20.17 -8.22 14.83
CA ALA A 120 -20.91 -7.19 14.12
C ALA A 120 -22.00 -7.76 13.18
N PHE A 121 -22.03 -9.08 12.94
CA PHE A 121 -22.99 -9.73 12.05
C PHE A 121 -24.01 -10.56 12.82
N ASP A 122 -25.24 -10.59 12.31
CA ASP A 122 -26.32 -11.37 12.89
C ASP A 122 -26.02 -12.88 12.79
N LYS A 123 -26.45 -13.66 13.80
CA LYS A 123 -26.06 -15.07 13.99
C LYS A 123 -26.32 -15.96 12.76
N CYS A 124 -27.25 -15.56 11.90
CA CYS A 124 -27.62 -16.27 10.69
C CYS A 124 -26.50 -16.27 9.61
N MET A 125 -25.63 -15.25 9.57
CA MET A 125 -24.47 -15.20 8.66
C MET A 125 -23.28 -16.04 9.16
N VAL A 126 -23.21 -16.27 10.48
CA VAL A 126 -22.12 -17.00 11.15
C VAL A 126 -22.32 -18.52 11.09
N GLY A 127 -23.54 -18.99 10.77
CA GLY A 127 -23.95 -20.39 10.84
C GLY A 127 -23.17 -21.38 9.96
N HIS A 128 -22.47 -20.92 8.92
CA HIS A 128 -21.62 -21.77 8.06
C HIS A 128 -20.10 -21.54 8.26
N CYS A 129 -19.71 -20.57 9.09
CA CYS A 129 -18.31 -20.14 9.28
C CYS A 129 -17.93 -20.05 10.77
N ALA A 130 -18.51 -20.92 11.60
CA ALA A 130 -18.54 -20.83 13.06
C ALA A 130 -17.18 -20.89 13.79
N GLU A 131 -16.05 -21.02 13.08
CA GLU A 131 -14.72 -21.11 13.68
C GLU A 131 -13.95 -19.77 13.71
N SER A 132 -14.25 -18.84 12.79
CA SER A 132 -13.47 -17.61 12.64
C SER A 132 -14.10 -16.44 13.38
N ARG A 133 -13.41 -15.94 14.43
CA ARG A 133 -13.85 -14.80 15.24
C ARG A 133 -13.86 -13.46 14.50
N PHE A 134 -13.25 -13.40 13.32
CA PHE A 134 -13.18 -12.20 12.49
C PHE A 134 -13.04 -12.57 11.01
N PHE A 135 -13.47 -11.67 10.15
CA PHE A 135 -13.23 -11.68 8.71
C PHE A 135 -12.17 -10.63 8.37
N ARG A 136 -11.48 -10.84 7.24
CA ARG A 136 -10.59 -9.83 6.67
C ARG A 136 -11.14 -9.43 5.32
N GLY A 137 -11.57 -8.18 5.20
CA GLY A 137 -12.03 -7.63 3.93
C GLY A 137 -10.84 -7.06 3.17
N ASP A 138 -10.60 -7.54 1.95
CA ASP A 138 -9.46 -7.11 1.13
C ASP A 138 -9.52 -5.60 0.84
N LEU A 139 -10.71 -5.11 0.44
CA LEU A 139 -11.01 -3.69 0.20
C LEU A 139 -12.35 -3.33 0.86
N CYS A 140 -12.35 -2.39 1.80
CA CYS A 140 -13.55 -1.95 2.51
C CYS A 140 -13.82 -0.46 2.34
N TRP A 141 -15.09 -0.08 2.15
CA TRP A 141 -15.56 1.31 2.19
C TRP A 141 -16.48 1.47 3.41
N PRO A 142 -15.92 1.73 4.60
CA PRO A 142 -16.72 1.95 5.81
C PRO A 142 -17.49 3.28 5.76
#